data_AF-A0A839MZ20-F1
#
_entry.id   AF-A0A839MZ20-F1
#
_cell.length_a   1.000
_cell.length_b   1.000
_cell.length_c   1.000
_cell.angle_alpha   90.00
_cell.angle_beta   90.00
_cell.angle_gamma   90.00
#
_symmetry.space_group_name_H-M   'P 1'
#
loop_
_entity.id
_entity.type
_entity.pdbx_description
1 polymer ?
#
loop_
_entity_poly.entity_id
_entity_poly.type
_entity_poly.pdbx_seq_one_letter_code
_entity_poly.pdbx_strand_id
1 'polypeptide(L)' 'MPSEDVQELRARSAARGISLSQYLRELIHDDTSRPPMGDVLSRIATRQPVEGTAEDVRSFIADGRR' A
#
# COMPACT_ATOMS: atom_id res chain seq x y z
N MET A 1 -26.12 -4.11 3.93
CA MET A 1 -24.81 -3.83 4.53
C MET A 1 -25.03 -3.55 6.00
N PRO A 2 -24.26 -4.16 6.92
CA PRO A 2 -24.32 -3.83 8.33
C PRO A 2 -24.19 -2.32 8.51
N SER A 3 -25.00 -1.75 9.41
CA SER A 3 -25.06 -0.30 9.59
C SER A 3 -23.76 0.29 10.16
N GLU A 4 -22.93 -0.52 10.81
CA GLU A 4 -21.63 -0.15 11.35
C GLU A 4 -20.57 0.06 10.26
N ASP A 5 -20.43 -0.88 9.32
CA ASP A 5 -19.46 -0.79 8.23
C ASP A 5 -19.69 0.48 7.38
N VAL A 6 -20.96 0.80 7.14
CA VAL A 6 -21.33 2.00 6.36
C VAL A 6 -20.96 3.29 7.11
N GLN A 7 -21.09 3.30 8.45
CA GLN A 7 -20.68 4.45 9.26
C GLN A 7 -19.16 4.64 9.24
N GLU A 8 -18.41 3.54 9.35
CA GLU A 8 -16.96 3.60 9.28
C GLU A 8 -16.48 4.11 7.92
N LEU A 9 -17.05 3.61 6.83
CA LEU A 9 -16.72 4.07 5.47
C LEU A 9 -17.06 5.55 5.27
N ARG A 10 -18.16 6.02 5.85
CA ARG A 10 -18.55 7.44 5.83
C ARG A 10 -17.58 8.31 6.63
N ALA A 11 -17.13 7.85 7.80
CA ALA A 11 -16.12 8.56 8.60
C ALA A 11 -14.81 8.68 7.83
N ARG A 12 -14.36 7.59 7.17
CA ARG A 12 -13.16 7.58 6.33
C ARG A 12 -13.29 8.51 5.11
N SER A 13 -14.44 8.52 4.44
CA SER A 13 -14.66 9.44 3.30
C SER A 13 -14.68 10.90 3.76
N ALA A 14 -15.30 11.19 4.90
CA ALA A 14 -15.33 12.53 5.48
C ALA A 14 -13.94 13.02 5.91
N ALA A 15 -13.11 12.16 6.53
CA ALA A 15 -11.73 12.47 6.89
C ALA A 15 -10.85 12.80 5.66
N ARG A 16 -11.19 12.26 4.48
CA ARG A 16 -10.55 12.58 3.20
C ARG A 16 -11.19 13.76 2.46
N GLY A 17 -12.26 14.35 2.99
CA GLY A 17 -12.96 15.48 2.36
C GLY A 17 -13.70 15.11 1.06
N ILE A 18 -14.06 13.84 0.86
CA ILE A 18 -14.72 13.35 -0.36
C ILE A 18 -16.06 12.68 -0.06
N SER A 19 -16.90 12.57 -1.10
CA SER A 19 -18.17 11.85 -0.98
C SER A 19 -17.94 10.35 -0.75
N LEU A 20 -18.89 9.69 -0.07
CA LEU A 20 -18.84 8.23 0.14
C LEU A 20 -18.78 7.47 -1.19
N SER A 21 -19.54 7.89 -2.20
CA SER A 21 -19.54 7.25 -3.52
C SER A 21 -18.20 7.36 -4.24
N GLN A 22 -17.50 8.49 -4.10
CA GLN A 22 -16.15 8.64 -4.61
C GLN A 22 -15.18 7.73 -3.86
N TYR A 23 -15.21 7.75 -2.53
CA TYR A 23 -14.36 6.91 -1.69
C TYR A 23 -14.51 5.42 -2.01
N LEU A 24 -15.74 4.94 -2.22
CA LEU A 24 -15.98 3.54 -2.58
C LEU A 24 -15.43 3.18 -3.96
N ARG A 25 -15.55 4.07 -4.96
CA ARG A 25 -14.95 3.84 -6.29
C ARG A 25 -13.44 3.74 -6.21
N GLU A 26 -12.80 4.65 -5.47
CA GLU A 26 -11.36 4.61 -5.22
C GLU A 26 -10.96 3.33 -4.49
N LEU A 27 -11.70 2.94 -3.44
CA LEU A 27 -11.40 1.73 -2.68
C LEU A 27 -11.47 0.46 -3.54
N ILE A 28 -12.48 0.34 -4.40
CA ILE A 28 -12.61 -0.80 -5.32
C ILE A 28 -11.51 -0.77 -6.37
N HIS A 29 -11.16 0.42 -6.88
CA HIS A 29 -10.07 0.56 -7.83
C HIS A 29 -8.72 0.17 -7.21
N ASP A 30 -8.46 0.61 -5.98
CA ASP A 30 -7.25 0.27 -5.22
C ASP A 30 -7.15 -1.22 -4.93
N ASP A 31 -8.28 -1.89 -4.65
CA ASP A 31 -8.30 -3.33 -4.41
C ASP A 31 -8.03 -4.13 -5.70
N THR A 32 -8.72 -3.76 -6.79
CA THR A 32 -8.62 -4.43 -8.09
C THR A 32 -7.30 -4.15 -8.83
N SER A 33 -6.63 -3.04 -8.54
CA SER A 33 -5.34 -2.69 -9.13
C SER A 33 -4.16 -3.40 -8.47
N ARG A 34 -4.35 -4.00 -7.29
CA ARG A 34 -3.28 -4.72 -6.59
C ARG A 34 -3.02 -6.07 -7.26
N PRO A 35 -1.77 -6.38 -7.62
CA PRO A 35 -1.44 -7.70 -8.14
C PRO A 35 -1.65 -8.76 -7.05
N PRO A 36 -2.05 -9.99 -7.42
CA PRO A 36 -2.08 -11.13 -6.51
C PRO A 36 -0.75 -11.32 -5.78
N MET A 37 -0.79 -11.73 -4.51
CA MET A 37 0.43 -11.93 -3.71
C MET A 37 1.40 -12.93 -4.35
N GLY A 38 0.88 -13.99 -5.00
CA GLY A 38 1.69 -14.96 -5.73
C GLY A 38 2.50 -14.34 -6.88
N ASP A 39 1.92 -13.37 -7.59
CA ASP A 39 2.58 -12.66 -8.69
C ASP A 39 3.65 -11.71 -8.15
N VAL A 40 3.38 -11.06 -7.02
CA VAL A 40 4.37 -10.21 -6.32
C VAL A 40 5.58 -11.05 -5.91
N LEU A 41 5.36 -12.21 -5.28
CA LEU A 41 6.43 -13.11 -4.86
C LEU A 41 7.22 -13.65 -6.04
N SER A 42 6.53 -14.04 -7.11
CA SER A 42 7.17 -14.51 -8.35
C SER A 42 8.04 -13.42 -8.96
N ARG A 43 7.57 -12.16 -8.99
CA ARG A 43 8.36 -11.01 -9.46
C ARG A 43 9.56 -10.71 -8.56
N ILE A 44 9.44 -10.88 -7.25
CA ILE A 44 10.56 -10.70 -6.32
C ILE A 44 11.62 -11.77 -6.56
N ALA A 45 11.20 -13.02 -6.74
CA ALA A 45 12.11 -14.15 -6.97
C ALA A 45 12.90 -14.03 -8.28
N THR A 46 12.34 -13.40 -9.32
CA THR A 46 13.02 -13.18 -10.61
C THR A 46 13.91 -11.94 -10.63
N ARG A 47 13.86 -11.10 -9.59
CA ARG A 47 14.66 -9.87 -9.53
C ARG A 47 16.13 -10.21 -9.26
N GLN A 48 17.03 -9.53 -9.96
CA GLN A 48 18.46 -9.62 -9.63
C GLN A 48 18.70 -9.10 -8.20
N PRO A 49 19.47 -9.84 -7.38
CA PRO A 49 19.83 -9.37 -6.06
C PRO A 49 20.63 -8.07 -6.17
N VAL A 50 20.38 -7.14 -5.27
CA VAL A 50 21.23 -5.97 -5.11
C VAL A 50 22.38 -6.37 -4.21
N GLU A 51 23.61 -6.27 -4.71
CA GLU A 51 24.80 -6.48 -3.90
C GLU A 51 24.90 -5.38 -2.84
N GLY A 52 25.10 -5.78 -1.59
CA GLY A 52 25.19 -4.87 -0.47
C GLY A 52 25.59 -5.59 0.80
N THR A 53 26.40 -4.93 1.61
CA THR A 53 26.87 -5.42 2.90
C THR A 53 26.08 -4.79 4.03
N ALA A 54 26.17 -5.38 5.22
CA ALA A 54 25.63 -4.77 6.43
C ALA A 54 26.31 -3.44 6.79
N GLU A 55 27.50 -3.15 6.23
CA GLU A 55 28.16 -1.85 6.39
C GLU A 55 27.48 -0.79 5.51
N ASP A 56 27.11 -1.13 4.27
CA ASP A 56 26.40 -0.22 3.36
C ASP A 56 25.06 0.23 3.96
N VAL A 57 24.32 -0.71 4.55
CA VAL A 57 23.05 -0.41 5.24
C VAL A 57 23.29 0.57 6.41
N ARG A 58 24.34 0.35 7.21
CA ARG A 58 24.68 1.23 8.34
C ARG A 58 25.11 2.62 7.85
N SER A 59 25.84 2.71 6.74
CA SER A 59 26.21 3.98 6.11
C SER A 59 24.98 4.75 5.64
N PHE A 60 24.03 4.11 4.92
CA PHE A 60 22.82 4.80 4.45
C PHE A 60 21.96 5.36 5.60
N ILE A 61 21.85 4.61 6.70
CA ILE A 61 21.14 5.06 7.90
C ILE A 61 21.85 6.25 8.54
N ALA A 62 23.18 6.20 8.66
CA ALA A 62 23.99 7.28 9.22
C ALA A 62 23.94 8.55 8.34
N ASP A 63 23.89 8.40 7.02
CA ASP A 63 23.81 9.49 6.04
C ASP A 63 22.42 10.12 5.93
N GLY A 64 21.42 9.63 6.69
CA GLY A 64 20.07 10.17 6.72
C GLY A 64 19.28 9.97 5.41
N ARG A 65 19.77 9.11 4.51
CA ARG A 65 19.07 8.77 3.25
C ARG A 65 18.06 7.68 3.56
N ARG A 66 16.80 8.07 3.69
CA ARG A 66 15.68 7.20 4.02
C ARG A 66 14.94 6.75 2.76
#